data_AF-A0A379CK21-F1
#
_entry.id   AF-A0A379CK21-F1
#
_cell.length_a   1.000
_cell.length_b   1.000
_cell.length_c   1.000
_cell.angle_alpha   90.00
_cell.angle_beta   90.00
_cell.angle_gamma   90.00
#
_symmetry.space_group_name_H-M   'P 1'
#
loop_
_entity.id
_entity.type
_entity.pdbx_description
1 polymer ?
#
loop_
_entity_poly.entity_id
_entity_poly.type
_entity_poly.pdbx_seq_one_letter_code
_entity_poly.pdbx_strand_id
1 'polypeptide(L)'
;MLHTLKKDGVVLPNKLWECANGEGHITNVLKHWGHDVVTSDLIDRGSIDKKIDFLKIEDNPYKRRSIITNPPYKQSLEFVRKSIDILETGELAIFHLKIQFLEGKERYKFFKENPPKYVYIHSSRVRCAMNGDFEKYKASAVCYCWFVFEKGFDGETTIRWIE
;
A
#
# COMPACT_ATOMS: atom_id res chain seq x y z
N MET A 1 -10.43 6.42 0.93
CA MET A 1 -9.54 5.59 1.76
C MET A 1 -9.22 6.26 3.10
N LEU A 2 -8.42 7.34 3.19
CA LEU A 2 -8.03 7.94 4.50
C LEU A 2 -9.23 8.31 5.39
N HIS A 3 -10.25 8.98 4.82
CA HIS A 3 -11.51 9.23 5.52
C HIS A 3 -12.20 7.95 6.00
N THR A 4 -12.23 6.91 5.16
CA THR A 4 -12.84 5.60 5.46
C THR A 4 -12.09 4.89 6.59
N LEU A 5 -10.75 4.86 6.56
CA LEU A 5 -9.95 4.30 7.64
C LEU A 5 -10.29 4.96 8.97
N LYS A 6 -10.33 6.30 8.99
CA LYS A 6 -10.70 7.07 10.18
C LYS A 6 -12.11 6.76 10.67
N LYS A 7 -13.10 6.68 9.77
CA LYS A 7 -14.50 6.32 10.08
C LYS A 7 -14.58 4.93 10.74
N ASP A 8 -13.80 3.98 10.24
CA ASP A 8 -13.81 2.60 10.74
C ASP A 8 -12.85 2.38 11.92
N GLY A 9 -12.35 3.45 12.54
CA GLY A 9 -11.45 3.40 13.70
C GLY A 9 -10.04 2.91 13.40
N VAL A 10 -9.65 2.78 12.12
CA VAL A 10 -8.29 2.42 11.71
C VAL A 10 -7.45 3.69 11.65
N VAL A 11 -6.59 3.86 12.64
CA VAL A 11 -5.69 5.03 12.72
C VAL A 11 -4.41 4.72 11.97
N LEU A 12 -4.12 5.52 10.94
CA LEU A 12 -2.81 5.49 10.30
C LEU A 12 -1.76 6.09 11.23
N PRO A 13 -0.58 5.48 11.35
CA PRO A 13 0.51 6.05 12.10
C PRO A 13 0.99 7.35 11.46
N ASN A 14 1.52 8.26 12.30
CA ASN A 14 2.04 9.53 11.80
C ASN A 14 3.26 9.35 10.89
N LYS A 15 4.14 8.38 11.22
CA LYS A 15 5.37 8.13 10.46
C LYS A 15 5.15 7.05 9.42
N LEU A 16 5.28 7.44 8.17
CA LEU A 16 5.03 6.59 7.01
C LEU A 16 6.26 6.54 6.10
N TRP A 17 6.36 5.44 5.37
CA TRP A 17 7.32 5.24 4.29
C TRP A 17 6.60 4.84 3.00
N GLU A 18 6.74 5.67 1.98
CA GLU A 18 6.38 5.36 0.59
C GLU A 18 7.61 4.77 -0.10
N CYS A 19 7.65 3.45 -0.27
CA CYS A 19 8.84 2.73 -0.77
C CYS A 19 8.90 2.51 -2.29
N ALA A 20 7.89 2.95 -3.04
CA ALA A 20 7.82 2.93 -4.51
C ALA A 20 7.14 4.23 -5.02
N ASN A 21 7.75 5.37 -4.67
CA ASN A 21 7.11 6.69 -4.71
C ASN A 21 6.63 7.14 -6.09
N GLY A 22 7.27 6.70 -7.17
CA GLY A 22 6.97 7.16 -8.52
C GLY A 22 7.01 8.69 -8.61
N GLU A 23 5.87 9.31 -8.94
CA GLU A 23 5.71 10.77 -9.04
C GLU A 23 5.18 11.43 -7.75
N GLY A 24 5.03 10.68 -6.65
CA GLY A 24 4.67 11.21 -5.35
C GLY A 24 3.17 11.42 -5.12
N HIS A 25 2.28 10.84 -5.93
CA HIS A 25 0.83 11.02 -5.78
C HIS A 25 0.31 10.59 -4.39
N ILE A 26 0.74 9.44 -3.88
CA ILE A 26 0.36 8.96 -2.54
C ILE A 26 1.00 9.86 -1.47
N THR A 27 2.31 10.11 -1.59
CA THR A 27 3.08 10.98 -0.69
C THR A 27 2.43 12.34 -0.50
N ASN A 28 2.05 13.01 -1.58
CA ASN A 28 1.48 14.36 -1.53
C ASN A 28 0.15 14.37 -0.79
N VAL A 29 -0.70 13.36 -1.00
CA VAL A 29 -1.98 13.23 -0.26
C VAL A 29 -1.72 12.98 1.23
N LEU A 30 -0.78 12.10 1.58
CA LEU A 30 -0.46 11.79 2.98
C LEU A 30 0.16 13.00 3.71
N LYS A 31 1.08 13.72 3.07
CA LYS A 31 1.67 14.95 3.62
C LYS A 31 0.61 16.04 3.80
N HIS A 32 -0.32 16.20 2.85
CA HIS A 32 -1.46 17.11 2.99
C HIS A 32 -2.36 16.77 4.19
N TRP A 33 -2.47 15.48 4.52
CA TRP A 33 -3.17 14.99 5.70
C TRP A 33 -2.37 15.10 7.01
N GLY A 34 -1.15 15.66 6.96
CA GLY A 34 -0.32 15.92 8.13
C GLY A 34 0.60 14.77 8.54
N HIS A 35 0.73 13.72 7.73
CA HIS A 35 1.66 12.62 8.02
C HIS A 35 3.12 13.01 7.72
N ASP A 36 4.04 12.49 8.53
CA ASP A 36 5.48 12.50 8.28
C ASP A 36 5.82 11.33 7.34
N VAL A 37 5.97 11.64 6.04
CA VAL A 37 6.22 10.65 4.99
C VAL A 37 7.65 10.78 4.47
N VAL A 38 8.41 9.70 4.57
CA VAL A 38 9.69 9.52 3.88
C VAL A 38 9.45 8.76 2.58
N THR A 39 10.18 9.11 1.52
CA THR A 39 10.00 8.51 0.20
C THR A 39 11.27 7.84 -0.33
N SER A 40 11.07 6.70 -0.98
CA SER A 40 12.11 6.08 -1.79
C SER A 40 11.54 5.44 -3.05
N ASP A 41 12.40 5.24 -4.03
CA ASP A 41 12.08 4.48 -5.24
C ASP A 41 13.37 3.87 -5.81
N LEU A 42 13.23 2.86 -6.66
CA LEU A 42 14.33 2.28 -7.41
C LEU A 42 14.88 3.28 -8.44
N ILE A 43 14.02 4.16 -8.96
CA ILE A 43 14.33 5.17 -9.97
C ILE A 43 14.03 6.55 -9.41
N ASP A 44 15.04 7.42 -9.39
CA ASP A 44 14.87 8.82 -9.02
C ASP A 44 14.27 9.62 -10.18
N ARG A 45 13.12 10.24 -9.93
CA ARG A 45 12.38 11.13 -10.87
C ARG A 45 12.31 12.57 -10.37
N GLY A 46 13.09 12.93 -9.36
CA GLY A 46 13.11 14.25 -8.72
C GLY A 46 12.11 14.42 -7.57
N SER A 47 11.51 13.34 -7.09
CA SER A 47 10.42 13.35 -6.09
C SER A 47 10.68 12.47 -4.86
N ILE A 48 11.89 11.90 -4.72
CA ILE A 48 12.25 10.95 -3.65
C ILE A 48 13.27 11.53 -2.66
N ASP A 49 13.17 11.15 -1.39
CA ASP A 49 14.18 11.50 -0.38
C ASP A 49 15.44 10.64 -0.52
N LYS A 50 15.29 9.37 -0.94
CA LYS A 50 16.41 8.45 -1.14
C LYS A 50 16.14 7.39 -2.21
N LYS A 51 17.12 7.13 -3.07
CA LYS A 51 17.09 5.99 -4.00
C LYS A 51 17.35 4.68 -3.25
N ILE A 52 16.39 3.77 -3.25
CA ILE A 52 16.46 2.46 -2.57
C ILE A 52 15.82 1.38 -3.44
N ASP A 53 16.51 0.27 -3.61
CA ASP A 53 15.89 -0.97 -4.09
C ASP A 53 15.21 -1.67 -2.91
N PHE A 54 13.89 -1.43 -2.75
CA PHE A 54 13.13 -1.90 -1.60
C PHE A 54 13.22 -3.41 -1.38
N LEU A 55 13.34 -4.21 -2.44
CA LEU A 55 13.42 -5.67 -2.30
C LEU A 55 14.80 -6.16 -1.83
N LYS A 56 15.83 -5.31 -1.88
CA LYS A 56 17.21 -5.66 -1.52
C LYS A 56 17.66 -5.16 -0.15
N ILE A 57 16.83 -4.40 0.57
CA ILE A 57 17.18 -3.99 1.93
C ILE A 57 17.10 -5.18 2.90
N GLU A 58 17.96 -5.14 3.91
CA GLU A 58 17.99 -6.14 4.98
C GLU A 58 17.03 -5.75 6.13
N ASP A 59 16.96 -4.47 6.47
CA ASP A 59 16.16 -3.92 7.57
C ASP A 59 15.52 -2.59 7.17
N ASN A 60 14.49 -2.15 7.91
CA ASN A 60 13.82 -0.87 7.73
C ASN A 60 14.79 0.29 8.10
N PRO A 61 15.32 1.03 7.12
CA PRO A 61 16.35 2.04 7.38
C PRO A 61 15.81 3.25 8.16
N TYR A 62 14.49 3.40 8.24
CA TYR A 62 13.85 4.55 8.89
C TYR A 62 13.33 4.25 10.29
N LYS A 63 13.19 2.96 10.65
CA LYS A 63 12.71 2.40 11.93
C LYS A 63 11.37 2.98 12.42
N ARG A 64 10.48 2.13 12.95
CA ARG A 64 9.19 2.59 13.49
C ARG A 64 8.39 3.45 12.48
N ARG A 65 8.41 3.04 11.21
CA ARG A 65 7.68 3.65 10.09
C ARG A 65 6.92 2.56 9.35
N SER A 66 5.60 2.67 9.39
CA SER A 66 4.72 1.82 8.59
C SER A 66 4.81 2.16 7.10
N ILE A 67 4.48 1.20 6.26
CA ILE A 67 4.62 1.30 4.81
C ILE A 67 3.25 1.54 4.18
N ILE A 68 3.19 2.48 3.24
CA ILE A 68 2.02 2.68 2.37
C ILE A 68 2.49 3.00 0.97
N THR A 69 2.08 2.20 -0.02
CA THR A 69 2.61 2.35 -1.38
C THR A 69 1.70 1.74 -2.45
N ASN A 70 1.97 2.07 -3.71
CA ASN A 70 1.40 1.45 -4.91
C ASN A 70 2.55 0.78 -5.68
N PRO A 71 2.91 -0.48 -5.36
CA PRO A 71 4.12 -1.10 -5.87
C PRO A 71 3.95 -1.54 -7.34
N PRO A 72 5.04 -1.89 -8.04
CA PRO A 72 4.94 -2.55 -9.33
C PRO A 72 4.12 -3.86 -9.24
N TYR A 73 3.03 -3.98 -10.00
CA TYR A 73 2.07 -5.10 -9.83
C TYR A 73 2.64 -6.50 -10.10
N LYS A 74 3.72 -6.58 -10.88
CA LYS A 74 4.41 -7.86 -11.11
C LYS A 74 5.15 -8.35 -9.86
N GLN A 75 5.45 -7.47 -8.92
CA GLN A 75 6.26 -7.71 -7.73
C GLN A 75 5.49 -7.47 -6.43
N SER A 76 4.15 -7.41 -6.49
CA SER A 76 3.32 -7.05 -5.33
C SER A 76 3.50 -8.00 -4.15
N LEU A 77 3.62 -9.31 -4.41
CA LEU A 77 3.74 -10.30 -3.33
C LEU A 77 5.10 -10.15 -2.62
N GLU A 78 6.16 -9.92 -3.40
CA GLU A 78 7.52 -9.70 -2.93
C GLU A 78 7.60 -8.44 -2.07
N PHE A 79 6.94 -7.36 -2.48
CA PHE A 79 6.84 -6.13 -1.69
C PHE A 79 6.08 -6.33 -0.37
N VAL A 80 4.97 -7.07 -0.40
CA VAL A 80 4.22 -7.38 0.82
C VAL A 80 5.06 -8.24 1.76
N ARG A 81 5.67 -9.32 1.27
CA ARG A 81 6.57 -10.18 2.06
C ARG A 81 7.69 -9.37 2.71
N LYS A 82 8.41 -8.59 1.90
CA LYS A 82 9.50 -7.74 2.37
C LYS A 82 9.03 -6.75 3.44
N SER A 83 7.84 -6.16 3.27
CA SER A 83 7.26 -5.26 4.29
C SER A 83 6.98 -6.00 5.59
N ILE A 84 6.36 -7.18 5.52
CA ILE A 84 6.11 -7.98 6.72
C ILE A 84 7.42 -8.40 7.38
N ASP A 85 8.47 -8.72 6.63
CA ASP A 85 9.75 -9.14 7.19
C ASP A 85 10.45 -8.03 8.00
N ILE A 86 10.40 -6.78 7.53
CA ILE A 86 11.17 -5.65 8.10
C ILE A 86 10.38 -4.77 9.08
N LEU A 87 9.06 -4.97 9.19
CA LEU A 87 8.21 -4.20 10.10
C LEU A 87 8.22 -4.79 11.51
N GLU A 88 8.09 -3.93 12.51
CA GLU A 88 7.90 -4.30 13.91
C GLU A 88 6.42 -4.68 14.17
N THR A 89 6.17 -5.51 15.19
CA THR A 89 4.80 -5.93 15.55
C THR A 89 3.89 -4.73 15.80
N GLY A 90 2.70 -4.75 15.20
CA GLY A 90 1.72 -3.67 15.26
C GLY A 90 1.90 -2.59 14.18
N GLU A 91 3.00 -2.57 13.43
CA GLU A 91 3.13 -1.68 12.28
C GLU A 91 2.33 -2.18 11.07
N LEU A 92 1.96 -1.24 10.21
CA LEU A 92 1.11 -1.49 9.06
C LEU A 92 1.91 -1.56 7.76
N ALA A 93 1.51 -2.45 6.86
CA ALA A 93 1.90 -2.44 5.45
C ALA A 93 0.64 -2.32 4.59
N ILE A 94 0.52 -1.21 3.87
CA ILE A 94 -0.70 -0.82 3.17
C ILE A 94 -0.44 -0.70 1.68
N PHE A 95 -1.18 -1.46 0.88
CA PHE A 95 -0.92 -1.61 -0.55
C PHE A 95 -2.14 -1.29 -1.39
N HIS A 96 -1.97 -0.40 -2.36
CA HIS A 96 -2.97 -0.17 -3.40
C HIS A 96 -2.76 -1.15 -4.55
N LEU A 97 -3.64 -2.13 -4.71
CA LEU A 97 -3.51 -3.22 -5.68
C LEU A 97 -4.86 -3.56 -6.31
N LYS A 98 -4.85 -4.40 -7.34
CA LYS A 98 -6.09 -4.94 -7.92
C LYS A 98 -6.66 -6.05 -7.04
N ILE A 99 -7.98 -6.26 -7.08
CA ILE A 99 -8.64 -7.34 -6.32
C ILE A 99 -8.09 -8.74 -6.65
N GLN A 100 -7.62 -8.95 -7.88
CA GLN A 100 -6.94 -10.18 -8.33
C GLN A 100 -5.67 -10.49 -7.52
N PHE A 101 -5.17 -9.56 -6.70
CA PHE A 101 -4.10 -9.88 -5.75
C PHE A 101 -4.53 -10.95 -4.72
N LEU A 102 -5.83 -11.15 -4.49
CA LEU A 102 -6.34 -12.23 -3.62
C LEU A 102 -6.23 -13.62 -4.24
N GLU A 103 -6.02 -13.73 -5.55
CA GLU A 103 -6.02 -15.02 -6.26
C GLU A 103 -4.60 -15.49 -6.61
N GLY A 104 -4.45 -16.80 -6.80
CA GLY A 104 -3.20 -17.46 -7.17
C GLY A 104 -2.65 -18.36 -6.06
N LYS A 105 -2.11 -19.52 -6.45
CA LYS A 105 -1.69 -20.59 -5.51
C LYS A 105 -0.66 -20.10 -4.48
N GLU A 106 0.35 -19.36 -4.94
CA GLU A 106 1.41 -18.85 -4.05
C GLU A 106 0.92 -17.75 -3.12
N ARG A 107 -0.02 -16.90 -3.57
CA ARG A 107 -0.64 -15.87 -2.74
C ARG A 107 -1.57 -16.50 -1.70
N TYR A 108 -2.33 -17.51 -2.08
CA TYR A 108 -3.16 -18.28 -1.14
C TYR A 108 -2.32 -18.86 0.01
N LYS A 109 -1.20 -19.53 -0.30
CA LYS A 109 -0.28 -20.03 0.74
C LYS A 109 0.22 -18.89 1.63
N PHE A 110 0.62 -17.77 1.04
CA PHE A 110 1.07 -16.61 1.80
C PHE A 110 0.00 -16.06 2.74
N PHE A 111 -1.24 -15.87 2.26
CA PHE A 111 -2.33 -15.31 3.07
C PHE A 111 -2.82 -16.27 4.16
N LYS A 112 -2.58 -17.58 4.04
CA LYS A 112 -2.83 -18.53 5.13
C LYS A 112 -1.93 -18.30 6.35
N GLU A 113 -0.74 -17.76 6.13
CA GLU A 113 0.24 -17.45 7.18
C GLU A 113 0.26 -15.97 7.55
N ASN A 114 -0.06 -15.10 6.58
CA ASN A 114 0.02 -13.64 6.68
C ASN A 114 -1.25 -13.01 6.09
N PRO A 115 -2.43 -13.21 6.71
CA PRO A 115 -3.67 -12.66 6.18
C PRO A 115 -3.64 -11.13 6.24
N PRO A 116 -4.15 -10.41 5.21
CA PRO A 116 -4.43 -8.99 5.38
C PRO A 116 -5.51 -8.84 6.46
N LYS A 117 -5.33 -7.88 7.36
CA LYS A 117 -6.33 -7.53 8.38
C LYS A 117 -7.60 -6.97 7.73
N TYR A 118 -7.41 -6.06 6.78
CA TYR A 118 -8.50 -5.47 6.02
C TYR A 118 -8.22 -5.48 4.51
N VAL A 119 -9.28 -5.66 3.73
CA VAL A 119 -9.29 -5.35 2.30
C VAL A 119 -10.39 -4.32 2.06
N TYR A 120 -9.98 -3.09 1.79
CA TYR A 120 -10.89 -2.00 1.46
C TYR A 120 -11.14 -1.97 -0.05
N ILE A 121 -12.37 -2.21 -0.45
CA ILE A 121 -12.81 -2.28 -1.84
C ILE A 121 -13.55 -1.00 -2.18
N HIS A 122 -13.20 -0.36 -3.29
CA HIS A 122 -14.01 0.74 -3.81
C HIS A 122 -15.36 0.22 -4.30
N SER A 123 -16.44 0.76 -3.74
CA SER A 123 -17.83 0.43 -4.10
C SER A 123 -18.20 0.91 -5.51
N SER A 124 -17.54 1.96 -5.99
CA SER A 124 -17.66 2.51 -7.33
C SER A 124 -16.42 2.22 -8.17
N ARG A 125 -16.58 2.21 -9.51
CA ARG A 125 -15.44 2.03 -10.42
C ARG A 125 -14.52 3.26 -10.35
N VAL A 126 -13.35 3.10 -9.76
CA VAL A 126 -12.36 4.18 -9.68
C VAL A 126 -11.75 4.43 -11.06
N ARG A 127 -11.79 5.68 -11.52
CA ARG A 127 -10.99 6.13 -12.66
C ARG A 127 -9.54 6.32 -12.21
N CYS A 128 -8.66 5.38 -12.51
CA CYS A 128 -7.22 5.66 -12.49
C CYS A 128 -6.85 6.34 -13.81
N ALA A 129 -6.70 7.66 -13.80
CA ALA A 129 -6.11 8.37 -14.91
C ALA A 129 -4.62 8.03 -14.97
N MET A 130 -4.19 7.34 -16.02
CA MET A 130 -2.77 7.19 -16.31
C MET A 130 -2.23 8.60 -16.62
N ASN A 131 -1.21 9.06 -15.89
CA ASN A 131 -0.61 10.40 -16.02
C ASN A 131 -1.56 11.59 -15.73
N GLY A 132 -2.62 11.41 -14.93
CA GLY A 132 -3.52 12.52 -14.55
C GLY A 132 -4.47 13.01 -15.65
N ASP A 133 -4.54 12.34 -16.80
CA ASP A 133 -5.47 12.64 -17.88
C ASP A 133 -6.79 11.86 -17.71
N PHE A 134 -7.81 12.54 -17.15
CA PHE A 134 -9.12 11.95 -16.87
C PHE A 134 -10.07 11.95 -18.08
N GLU A 135 -9.72 12.64 -19.16
CA GLU A 135 -10.53 12.77 -20.39
C GLU A 135 -10.22 11.64 -21.38
N LYS A 136 -8.97 11.17 -21.41
CA LYS A 136 -8.52 10.18 -22.39
C LYS A 136 -8.84 8.73 -22.04
N TYR A 137 -9.04 8.40 -20.76
CA TYR A 137 -9.20 7.02 -20.30
C TYR A 137 -10.60 6.77 -19.70
N LYS A 138 -11.44 6.01 -20.43
CA LYS A 138 -12.72 5.49 -19.90
C LYS A 138 -12.45 4.67 -18.64
N ALA A 139 -13.39 4.70 -17.69
CA ALA A 139 -13.32 3.90 -16.46
C ALA A 139 -13.04 2.42 -16.80
N SER A 140 -11.84 1.95 -16.50
CA SER A 140 -11.46 0.55 -16.73
C SER A 140 -12.28 -0.36 -15.83
N ALA A 141 -12.56 -1.59 -16.25
CA ALA A 141 -13.23 -2.59 -15.43
C ALA A 141 -12.36 -3.12 -14.26
N VAL A 142 -11.25 -2.45 -13.95
CA VAL A 142 -10.30 -2.86 -12.91
C VAL A 142 -10.85 -2.46 -11.54
N CYS A 143 -11.02 -3.44 -10.66
CA CYS A 143 -11.35 -3.23 -9.26
C CYS A 143 -10.05 -3.05 -8.47
N TYR A 144 -9.82 -1.83 -7.98
CA TYR A 144 -8.71 -1.52 -7.09
C TYR A 144 -9.15 -1.63 -5.63
N CYS A 145 -8.23 -2.05 -4.78
CA CYS A 145 -8.42 -2.24 -3.36
C CYS A 145 -7.20 -1.72 -2.59
N TRP A 146 -7.43 -1.36 -1.32
CA TRP A 146 -6.37 -1.13 -0.35
C TRP A 146 -6.28 -2.33 0.59
N PHE A 147 -5.14 -3.01 0.54
CA PHE A 147 -4.84 -4.13 1.41
C PHE A 147 -4.10 -3.60 2.64
N VAL A 148 -4.61 -3.87 3.83
CA VAL A 148 -4.00 -3.46 5.09
C VAL A 148 -3.51 -4.71 5.80
N PHE A 149 -2.19 -4.86 5.86
CA PHE A 149 -1.53 -5.86 6.69
C PHE A 149 -1.06 -5.19 7.97
N GLU A 150 -1.14 -5.90 9.09
CA GLU A 150 -0.59 -5.51 10.37
C GLU A 150 0.39 -6.60 10.80
N LYS A 151 1.64 -6.24 11.09
CA LYS A 151 2.64 -7.23 11.49
C LYS A 151 2.21 -7.91 12.79
N GLY A 152 2.13 -9.24 12.76
CA GLY A 152 1.69 -10.06 13.88
C GLY A 152 0.18 -10.31 13.95
N PHE A 153 -0.60 -9.84 12.98
CA PHE A 153 -2.02 -10.20 12.86
C PHE A 153 -2.20 -11.65 12.41
N ASP A 154 -3.02 -12.40 13.14
CA ASP A 154 -3.31 -13.83 12.92
C ASP A 154 -4.82 -14.14 12.80
N GLY A 155 -5.65 -13.11 12.71
CA GLY A 155 -7.11 -13.24 12.61
C GLY A 155 -7.64 -13.40 11.18
N GLU A 156 -8.96 -13.37 11.06
CA GLU A 156 -9.66 -13.46 9.78
C GLU A 156 -9.66 -12.12 9.03
N THR A 157 -9.40 -12.18 7.71
CA THR A 157 -9.48 -11.01 6.83
C THR A 157 -10.90 -10.45 6.78
N THR A 158 -11.05 -9.14 7.02
CA THR A 158 -12.34 -8.45 6.88
C THR A 158 -12.37 -7.59 5.62
N ILE A 159 -13.40 -7.78 4.79
CA ILE A 159 -13.69 -6.89 3.64
C ILE A 159 -14.43 -5.64 4.13
N ARG A 160 -13.99 -4.47 3.69
CA ARG A 160 -14.59 -3.16 3.99
C ARG A 160 -14.79 -2.36 2.71
N TRP A 161 -15.68 -1.37 2.75
CA TRP A 161 -16.07 -0.61 1.56
C TRP A 161 -15.57 0.83 1.64
N ILE A 162 -15.05 1.33 0.52
CA ILE A 162 -14.83 2.75 0.29
C ILE A 162 -16.00 3.25 -0.57
N GLU A 163 -16.76 4.19 -0.02
CA GLU A 163 -17.79 4.97 -0.71
C GLU A 163 -17.16 5.91 -1.75
#